data_AF-A0A2V7E0X4-F1
#
_entry.id   AF-A0A2V7E0X4-F1
#
_cell.length_a   1.000
_cell.length_b   1.000
_cell.length_c   1.000
_cell.angle_alpha   90.00
_cell.angle_beta   90.00
_cell.angle_gamma   90.00
#
_symmetry.space_group_name_H-M   'P 1'
#
loop_
_entity.id
_entity.type
_entity.pdbx_description
1 polymer ?
#
loop_
_entity_poly.entity_id
_entity_poly.type
_entity_poly.pdbx_seq_one_letter_code
_entity_poly.pdbx_strand_id
1 'polypeptide(L)'
;MARIVLGIASSHSPQLNTPPEAWAGHINRDMHVYELIDRTGNPTTYEKLLAGADPGVVAALARDVQQRRHETCQAAVNHLAARIDEDAPDVVVIVGEDQHELFHDDCMPALLVYWGDTMVSAPHPWRTEQDPGLRGAAWAYGWDERRQFPIASDLGRRLIDDLIERGFDVATRGISKRARPSATRSGSSTVACSTASRSPRCPSC
;
A
#
# COMPACT_ATOMS: atom_id res chain seq x y z
N MET A 1 -7.49 -13.70 25.16
CA MET A 1 -7.31 -12.22 25.12
C MET A 1 -6.14 -11.95 24.19
N ALA A 2 -6.34 -11.13 23.14
CA ALA A 2 -5.26 -10.72 22.24
C ALA A 2 -4.44 -9.58 22.88
N ARG A 3 -3.16 -9.45 22.51
CA ARG A 3 -2.25 -8.41 23.00
C ARG A 3 -1.64 -7.67 21.82
N ILE A 4 -1.69 -6.34 21.85
CA ILE A 4 -0.95 -5.50 20.90
C ILE A 4 0.50 -5.45 21.38
N VAL A 5 1.43 -5.88 20.53
CA VAL A 5 2.86 -5.98 20.88
C VAL A 5 3.70 -4.90 20.21
N LEU A 6 3.23 -4.37 19.08
CA LEU A 6 3.93 -3.39 18.26
C LEU A 6 2.90 -2.51 17.53
N GLY A 7 3.20 -1.21 17.41
CA GLY A 7 2.51 -0.28 16.53
C GLY A 7 3.55 0.42 15.65
N ILE A 8 3.34 0.40 14.34
CA ILE A 8 4.22 1.04 13.35
C ILE A 8 3.39 1.81 12.33
N ALA A 9 3.99 2.84 11.74
CA ALA A 9 3.41 3.59 10.65
C ALA A 9 4.51 3.92 9.62
N SER A 10 4.14 3.86 8.34
CA SER A 10 4.99 4.29 7.24
C SER A 10 4.10 4.89 6.15
N SER A 11 4.63 5.86 5.40
CA SER A 11 4.03 6.20 4.12
C SER A 11 4.06 4.99 3.19
N HIS A 12 3.09 4.89 2.28
CA HIS A 12 3.01 3.86 1.23
C HIS A 12 3.13 4.46 -0.18
N SER A 13 3.72 5.65 -0.30
CA SER A 13 3.89 6.30 -1.61
C SER A 13 4.80 5.47 -2.51
N PRO A 14 4.48 5.31 -3.81
CA PRO A 14 5.35 4.64 -4.79
C PRO A 14 6.76 5.24 -4.84
N GLN A 15 6.92 6.52 -4.51
CA GLN A 15 8.22 7.20 -4.50
C GLN A 15 9.20 6.58 -3.50
N LEU A 16 8.72 5.98 -2.39
CA LEU A 16 9.58 5.24 -1.45
C LEU A 16 10.28 4.05 -2.12
N ASN A 17 9.67 3.51 -3.17
CA ASN A 17 10.20 2.36 -3.90
C ASN A 17 10.90 2.77 -5.19
N THR A 18 10.83 4.05 -5.58
CA THR A 18 11.42 4.54 -6.83
C THR A 18 12.84 5.01 -6.56
N PRO A 19 13.86 4.57 -7.31
CA PRO A 19 15.22 5.05 -7.11
C PRO A 19 15.33 6.53 -7.55
N PRO A 20 16.24 7.33 -6.95
CA PRO A 20 16.33 8.78 -7.17
C PRO A 20 16.45 9.19 -8.63
N GLU A 21 17.17 8.42 -9.45
CA GLU A 21 17.34 8.67 -10.88
C GLU A 21 16.03 8.63 -11.68
N ALA A 22 15.02 7.92 -11.18
CA ALA A 22 13.72 7.80 -11.82
C ALA A 22 12.69 8.80 -11.27
N TRP A 23 13.02 9.58 -10.23
CA TRP A 23 12.08 10.54 -9.63
C TRP A 23 11.64 11.65 -10.58
N ALA A 24 12.47 12.02 -11.56
CA ALA A 24 12.09 12.97 -12.60
C ALA A 24 10.87 12.49 -13.41
N GLY A 25 10.61 11.19 -13.47
CA GLY A 25 9.40 10.62 -14.09
C GLY A 25 8.11 11.09 -13.41
N HIS A 26 8.13 11.35 -12.10
CA HIS A 26 6.96 11.87 -11.39
C HIS A 26 6.57 13.28 -11.86
N ILE A 27 7.55 14.13 -12.19
CA ILE A 27 7.29 15.48 -12.73
C ILE A 27 6.47 15.38 -14.01
N ASN A 28 6.78 14.43 -14.89
CA ASN A 28 6.05 14.24 -16.13
C ASN A 28 4.58 13.88 -15.89
N ARG A 29 4.30 13.11 -14.83
CA ARG A 29 2.93 12.73 -14.45
C ARG A 29 2.17 13.91 -13.88
N ASP A 30 2.81 14.71 -13.03
CA ASP A 30 2.20 15.92 -12.47
C ASP A 30 1.83 16.93 -13.57
N MET A 31 2.63 17.02 -14.64
CA MET A 31 2.36 17.93 -15.76
C MET A 31 1.23 17.45 -16.69
N HIS A 32 1.01 16.15 -16.85
CA HIS A 32 0.20 15.62 -17.97
C HIS A 32 -0.88 14.62 -17.60
N VAL A 33 -0.79 13.99 -16.43
CA VAL A 33 -1.63 12.83 -16.08
C VAL A 33 -2.63 13.18 -14.97
N TYR A 34 -2.21 13.98 -13.99
CA TYR A 34 -3.03 14.23 -12.81
C TYR A 34 -3.82 15.54 -12.88
N GLU A 35 -5.04 15.50 -12.38
CA GLU A 35 -5.74 16.71 -11.95
C GLU A 35 -5.08 17.20 -10.66
N LEU A 36 -4.41 18.35 -10.73
CA LEU A 36 -3.71 18.91 -9.59
C LEU A 36 -4.66 19.75 -8.73
N ILE A 37 -4.51 19.62 -7.42
CA ILE A 37 -5.24 20.40 -6.42
C ILE A 37 -4.24 21.25 -5.62
N ASP A 38 -4.57 22.52 -5.38
CA ASP A 38 -3.74 23.40 -4.57
C ASP A 38 -3.93 23.18 -3.05
N ARG A 39 -3.18 23.92 -2.24
CA ARG A 39 -3.22 23.82 -0.76
C ARG A 39 -4.56 24.24 -0.14
N THR A 40 -5.45 24.84 -0.91
CA THR A 40 -6.79 25.26 -0.49
C THR A 40 -7.90 24.34 -1.00
N GLY A 41 -7.55 23.27 -1.72
CA GLY A 41 -8.50 22.31 -2.27
C GLY A 41 -9.06 22.69 -3.64
N ASN A 42 -8.50 23.70 -4.32
CA ASN A 42 -8.99 24.12 -5.63
C ASN A 42 -8.23 23.43 -6.78
N PRO A 43 -8.93 23.05 -7.87
CA PRO A 43 -8.27 22.60 -9.10
C PRO A 43 -7.28 23.64 -9.63
N THR A 44 -6.10 23.17 -10.04
CA THR A 44 -5.00 24.03 -10.49
C THR A 44 -4.20 23.36 -11.61
N THR A 45 -3.17 24.06 -12.10
CA THR A 45 -2.23 23.53 -13.09
C THR A 45 -0.81 23.51 -12.54
N TYR A 46 0.04 22.72 -13.17
CA TYR A 46 1.44 22.63 -12.78
C TYR A 46 2.14 23.99 -12.87
N GLU A 47 1.85 24.79 -13.90
CA GLU A 47 2.45 26.11 -14.10
C GLU A 47 2.08 27.09 -12.98
N LYS A 48 0.83 27.05 -12.50
CA LYS A 48 0.38 27.88 -11.37
C LYS A 48 1.09 27.50 -10.08
N LEU A 49 1.25 26.19 -9.84
CA LEU A 49 1.99 25.70 -8.67
C LEU A 49 3.47 26.06 -8.76
N LEU A 50 4.08 25.94 -9.94
CA LEU A 50 5.47 26.30 -10.19
C LEU A 50 5.70 27.81 -10.00
N ALA A 51 4.81 28.66 -10.49
CA ALA A 51 4.90 30.11 -10.33
C ALA A 51 4.82 30.56 -8.86
N GLY A 52 4.10 29.81 -8.02
CA GLY A 52 4.01 30.05 -6.58
C GLY A 52 5.00 29.24 -5.73
N ALA A 53 5.87 28.44 -6.34
CA ALA A 53 6.78 27.57 -5.61
C ALA A 53 7.86 28.38 -4.90
N ASP A 54 8.23 27.95 -3.69
CA ASP A 54 9.37 28.50 -2.98
C ASP A 54 10.65 28.24 -3.81
N PRO A 55 11.43 29.26 -4.20
CA PRO A 55 12.69 29.07 -4.93
C PRO A 55 13.68 28.16 -4.21
N GLY A 56 13.59 28.04 -2.88
CA GLY A 56 14.38 27.12 -2.06
C GLY A 56 14.17 25.64 -2.41
N VAL A 57 13.08 25.30 -3.12
CA VAL A 57 12.82 23.93 -3.60
C VAL A 57 13.96 23.42 -4.51
N VAL A 58 14.63 24.30 -5.24
CA VAL A 58 15.71 23.92 -6.17
C VAL A 58 16.84 23.20 -5.45
N ALA A 59 17.21 23.65 -4.25
CA ALA A 59 18.23 22.97 -3.45
C ALA A 59 17.78 21.56 -3.01
N ALA A 60 16.48 21.38 -2.74
CA ALA A 60 15.91 20.08 -2.39
C ALA A 60 15.83 19.10 -3.57
N LEU A 61 15.94 19.60 -4.82
CA LEU A 61 15.97 18.80 -6.04
C LEU A 61 17.39 18.38 -6.45
N ALA A 62 18.42 18.84 -5.74
CA ALA A 62 19.79 18.42 -6.00
C ALA A 62 19.96 16.90 -5.86
N ARG A 63 20.74 16.28 -6.75
CA ARG A 63 20.86 14.81 -6.85
C ARG A 63 21.41 14.18 -5.57
N ASP A 64 22.38 14.82 -4.92
CA ASP A 64 22.93 14.34 -3.65
C ASP A 64 21.90 14.40 -2.51
N VAL A 65 21.02 15.42 -2.52
CA VAL A 65 19.92 15.55 -1.56
C VAL A 65 18.86 14.47 -1.80
N GLN A 66 18.49 14.22 -3.06
CA GLN A 66 17.55 13.16 -3.41
C GLN A 66 18.08 11.78 -3.00
N GLN A 67 19.36 11.50 -3.30
CA GLN A 67 20.03 10.26 -2.91
C GLN A 67 20.03 10.07 -1.39
N ARG A 68 20.47 11.09 -0.64
CA ARG A 68 20.51 11.04 0.82
C ARG A 68 19.12 10.80 1.44
N ARG A 69 18.09 11.45 0.89
CA ARG A 69 16.70 11.26 1.34
C ARG A 69 16.21 9.84 1.08
N HIS A 70 16.46 9.33 -0.12
CA HIS A 70 16.12 7.95 -0.45
C HIS A 70 16.82 6.95 0.49
N GLU A 71 18.13 7.09 0.70
CA GLU A 71 18.89 6.24 1.64
C GLU A 71 18.34 6.30 3.07
N THR A 72 17.98 7.50 3.53
CA THR A 72 17.35 7.70 4.84
C THR A 72 16.02 6.96 4.94
N CYS A 73 15.17 7.07 3.91
CA CYS A 73 13.91 6.35 3.83
C CYS A 73 14.11 4.83 3.83
N GLN A 74 15.05 4.31 3.02
CA GLN A 74 15.35 2.88 2.99
C GLN A 74 15.86 2.37 4.33
N ALA A 75 16.74 3.12 4.99
CA ALA A 75 17.22 2.76 6.33
C ALA A 75 16.07 2.71 7.36
N ALA A 76 15.13 3.66 7.30
CA ALA A 76 13.96 3.66 8.18
C ALA A 76 13.03 2.47 7.90
N VAL A 77 12.76 2.14 6.63
CA VAL A 77 11.96 0.97 6.24
C VAL A 77 12.62 -0.33 6.74
N ASN A 78 13.94 -0.47 6.57
CA ASN A 78 14.69 -1.61 7.07
C ASN A 78 14.62 -1.72 8.60
N HIS A 79 14.64 -0.60 9.32
CA HIS A 79 14.46 -0.59 10.76
C HIS A 79 13.06 -1.08 11.16
N LEU A 80 12.00 -0.63 10.48
CA LEU A 80 10.64 -1.12 10.73
C LEU A 80 10.52 -2.63 10.46
N ALA A 81 11.13 -3.12 9.38
CA ALA A 81 11.17 -4.55 9.07
C ALA A 81 11.87 -5.35 10.18
N ALA A 82 13.03 -4.87 10.66
CA ALA A 82 13.75 -5.49 11.77
C ALA A 82 12.90 -5.53 13.06
N ARG A 83 12.14 -4.47 13.35
CA ARG A 83 11.23 -4.44 14.50
C ARG A 83 10.11 -5.47 14.41
N ILE A 84 9.54 -5.67 13.21
CA ILE A 84 8.54 -6.72 12.99
C ILE A 84 9.16 -8.11 13.22
N ASP A 85 10.36 -8.35 12.70
CA ASP A 85 11.07 -9.63 12.86
C ASP A 85 11.46 -9.91 14.32
N GLU A 86 11.88 -8.88 15.06
CA GLU A 86 12.25 -8.94 16.48
C GLU A 86 11.04 -9.21 17.38
N ASP A 87 9.94 -8.48 17.19
CA ASP A 87 8.73 -8.63 18.01
C ASP A 87 7.90 -9.86 17.61
N ALA A 88 8.16 -10.40 16.41
CA ALA A 88 7.59 -11.65 15.88
C ALA A 88 6.08 -11.82 16.13
N PRO A 89 5.23 -10.88 15.66
CA PRO A 89 3.81 -10.93 15.92
C PRO A 89 3.13 -12.10 15.18
N ASP A 90 2.17 -12.74 15.84
CA ASP A 90 1.36 -13.82 15.25
C ASP A 90 0.48 -13.29 14.10
N VAL A 91 0.00 -12.05 14.22
CA VAL A 91 -0.87 -11.39 13.25
C VAL A 91 -0.46 -9.93 13.09
N VAL A 92 -0.44 -9.45 11.84
CA VAL A 92 -0.31 -8.03 11.52
C VAL A 92 -1.63 -7.52 10.96
N VAL A 93 -2.17 -6.47 11.59
CA VAL A 93 -3.32 -5.72 11.07
C VAL A 93 -2.77 -4.50 10.32
N ILE A 94 -2.88 -4.48 9.00
CA ILE A 94 -2.55 -3.29 8.19
C ILE A 94 -3.81 -2.48 7.98
N VAL A 95 -3.67 -1.20 8.25
CA VAL A 95 -4.67 -0.18 7.98
C VAL A 95 -4.11 0.69 6.85
N GLY A 96 -4.88 0.86 5.79
CA GLY A 96 -4.51 1.65 4.63
C GLY A 96 -5.76 2.04 3.85
N GLU A 97 -5.56 2.88 2.85
CA GLU A 97 -6.58 3.22 1.86
C GLU A 97 -6.48 2.30 0.64
N ASP A 98 -7.55 2.25 -0.15
CA ASP A 98 -7.55 1.68 -1.48
C ASP A 98 -7.36 2.80 -2.50
N GLN A 99 -6.31 2.72 -3.31
CA GLN A 99 -5.94 3.73 -4.30
C GLN A 99 -6.79 3.65 -5.58
N HIS A 100 -8.10 3.44 -5.42
CA HIS A 100 -9.06 3.19 -6.49
C HIS A 100 -8.71 1.92 -7.30
N GLU A 101 -8.24 0.88 -6.60
CA GLU A 101 -7.74 -0.38 -7.18
C GLU A 101 -8.75 -1.52 -7.03
N LEU A 102 -9.46 -1.57 -5.90
CA LEU A 102 -10.38 -2.65 -5.53
C LEU A 102 -11.81 -2.16 -5.30
N PHE A 103 -11.95 -0.87 -5.00
CA PHE A 103 -13.19 -0.18 -4.70
C PHE A 103 -13.27 1.04 -5.62
N HIS A 104 -14.42 1.20 -6.27
CA HIS A 104 -14.66 2.29 -7.22
C HIS A 104 -15.84 3.13 -6.76
N ASP A 105 -16.19 4.16 -7.54
CA ASP A 105 -17.25 5.12 -7.21
C ASP A 105 -18.63 4.48 -6.93
N ASP A 106 -18.86 3.26 -7.41
CA ASP A 106 -20.06 2.46 -7.12
C ASP A 106 -20.08 1.85 -5.71
N CYS A 107 -18.91 1.67 -5.09
CA CYS A 107 -18.76 1.11 -3.75
C CYS A 107 -17.45 1.58 -3.09
N MET A 108 -17.47 2.76 -2.46
CA MET A 108 -16.38 3.30 -1.63
C MET A 108 -16.76 3.29 -0.14
N PRO A 109 -16.46 2.21 0.60
CA PRO A 109 -16.74 2.17 2.04
C PRO A 109 -15.78 3.07 2.82
N ALA A 110 -16.30 3.81 3.81
CA ALA A 110 -15.46 4.58 4.73
C ALA A 110 -14.59 3.70 5.63
N LEU A 111 -15.09 2.51 5.97
CA LEU A 111 -14.37 1.49 6.73
C LEU A 111 -14.73 0.11 6.20
N LEU A 112 -13.72 -0.66 5.81
CA LEU A 112 -13.88 -2.04 5.38
C LEU A 112 -12.92 -2.98 6.12
N VAL A 113 -13.44 -4.11 6.58
CA VAL A 113 -12.63 -5.20 7.12
C VAL A 113 -12.67 -6.39 6.18
N TYR A 114 -11.49 -6.82 5.72
CA TYR A 114 -11.35 -8.04 4.94
C TYR A 114 -11.19 -9.27 5.87
N TRP A 115 -11.99 -10.31 5.66
CA TRP A 115 -12.01 -11.50 6.52
C TRP A 115 -11.96 -12.84 5.74
N GLY A 116 -11.60 -12.85 4.45
CA GLY A 116 -11.43 -14.09 3.68
C GLY A 116 -10.36 -15.04 4.25
N ASP A 117 -10.26 -16.28 3.74
CA ASP A 117 -9.23 -17.24 4.21
C ASP A 117 -7.82 -16.86 3.74
N THR A 118 -7.73 -16.31 2.53
CA THR A 118 -6.47 -15.99 1.87
C THR A 118 -6.59 -14.71 1.09
N MET A 119 -5.52 -13.94 1.01
CA MET A 119 -5.40 -12.83 0.09
C MET A 119 -4.38 -13.09 -1.01
N VAL A 120 -4.66 -12.61 -2.21
CA VAL A 120 -3.80 -12.82 -3.37
C VAL A 120 -2.98 -11.57 -3.66
N SER A 121 -1.66 -11.65 -3.54
CA SER A 121 -0.78 -10.69 -4.20
C SER A 121 -0.43 -11.23 -5.58
N ALA A 122 -0.75 -10.49 -6.64
CA ALA A 122 -0.39 -10.82 -8.00
C ALA A 122 0.50 -9.71 -8.58
N PRO A 123 1.36 -10.02 -9.56
CA PRO A 123 2.15 -8.99 -10.24
C PRO A 123 1.25 -7.90 -10.81
N HIS A 124 1.59 -6.64 -10.53
CA HIS A 124 0.81 -5.51 -11.07
C HIS A 124 0.97 -5.43 -12.61
N PRO A 125 -0.11 -5.25 -13.39
CA PRO A 125 -0.04 -5.10 -14.86
C PRO A 125 0.91 -3.99 -15.32
N TRP A 126 1.06 -2.92 -14.54
CA TRP A 126 2.00 -1.80 -14.82
C TRP A 126 3.47 -2.20 -14.96
N ARG A 127 3.86 -3.44 -14.58
CA ARG A 127 5.19 -3.98 -14.92
C ARG A 127 5.45 -3.99 -16.43
N THR A 128 4.40 -3.99 -17.25
CA THR A 128 4.49 -3.89 -18.71
C THR A 128 4.19 -2.49 -19.26
N GLU A 129 3.77 -1.53 -18.41
CA GLU A 129 3.50 -0.15 -18.82
C GLU A 129 4.76 0.71 -18.93
N GLN A 130 4.67 1.77 -19.73
CA GLN A 130 5.80 2.50 -20.31
C GLN A 130 6.41 3.59 -19.41
N ASP A 131 5.79 3.93 -18.28
CA ASP A 131 6.28 5.00 -17.39
C ASP A 131 7.52 4.52 -16.57
N PRO A 132 8.70 5.14 -16.75
CA PRO A 132 9.92 4.72 -16.06
C PRO A 132 9.89 4.85 -14.53
N GLY A 133 9.13 5.81 -13.99
CA GLY A 133 8.98 6.02 -12.55
C GLY A 133 8.15 4.91 -11.90
N LEU A 134 7.02 4.57 -12.52
CA LEU A 134 6.18 3.43 -12.08
C LEU A 134 6.92 2.10 -12.20
N ARG A 135 7.68 1.90 -13.28
CA ARG A 135 8.54 0.71 -13.43
C ARG A 135 9.60 0.64 -12.34
N GLY A 136 10.19 1.77 -11.97
CA GLY A 136 11.16 1.89 -10.88
C GLY A 136 10.59 1.48 -9.52
N ALA A 137 9.31 1.73 -9.26
CA ALA A 137 8.63 1.29 -8.04
C ALA A 137 8.14 -0.17 -8.08
N ALA A 138 8.05 -0.77 -9.27
CA ALA A 138 7.31 -2.02 -9.48
C ALA A 138 7.91 -3.23 -8.75
N TRP A 139 9.19 -3.21 -8.40
CA TRP A 139 9.83 -4.27 -7.60
C TRP A 139 9.18 -4.42 -6.22
N ALA A 140 8.63 -3.34 -5.66
CA ALA A 140 7.95 -3.35 -4.37
C ALA A 140 6.49 -3.81 -4.47
N TYR A 141 5.91 -3.86 -5.67
CA TYR A 141 4.54 -4.33 -5.92
C TYR A 141 4.49 -5.87 -6.04
N GLY A 142 4.93 -6.53 -4.98
CA GLY A 142 4.80 -7.97 -4.80
C GLY A 142 5.81 -8.82 -5.55
N TRP A 143 5.47 -10.09 -5.71
CA TRP A 143 6.32 -11.12 -6.30
C TRP A 143 6.07 -11.26 -7.80
N ASP A 144 7.05 -11.81 -8.53
CA ASP A 144 6.91 -12.10 -9.97
C ASP A 144 5.82 -13.15 -10.26
N GLU A 145 5.42 -13.89 -9.24
CA GLU A 145 4.36 -14.89 -9.30
C GLU A 145 3.23 -14.54 -8.33
N ARG A 146 2.03 -14.99 -8.70
CA ARG A 146 0.85 -14.93 -7.84
C ARG A 146 1.11 -15.68 -6.52
N ARG A 147 0.99 -15.00 -5.39
CA ARG A 147 1.10 -15.59 -4.05
C ARG A 147 -0.18 -15.44 -3.25
N GLN A 148 -0.41 -16.40 -2.36
CA GLN A 148 -1.52 -16.38 -1.41
C GLN A 148 -0.98 -16.19 0.00
N PHE A 149 -1.52 -15.22 0.72
CA PHE A 149 -1.23 -14.95 2.11
C PHE A 149 -2.38 -15.44 2.98
N PRO A 150 -2.12 -16.20 4.05
CA PRO A 150 -3.16 -16.57 4.98
C PRO A 150 -3.65 -15.33 5.73
N ILE A 151 -4.95 -15.28 5.96
CA ILE A 151 -5.61 -14.23 6.73
C ILE A 151 -6.14 -14.84 8.02
N ALA A 152 -6.02 -14.09 9.12
CA ALA A 152 -6.62 -14.47 10.40
C ALA A 152 -8.14 -14.23 10.38
N SER A 153 -8.88 -15.01 9.60
CA SER A 153 -10.30 -14.79 9.30
C SER A 153 -11.17 -14.69 10.56
N ASP A 154 -10.90 -15.53 11.57
CA ASP A 154 -11.65 -15.52 12.84
C ASP A 154 -11.44 -14.21 13.61
N LEU A 155 -10.21 -13.66 13.58
CA LEU A 155 -9.93 -12.35 14.17
C LEU A 155 -10.62 -11.24 13.39
N GLY A 156 -10.60 -11.29 12.06
CA GLY A 156 -11.28 -10.31 11.21
C GLY A 156 -12.78 -10.25 11.46
N ARG A 157 -13.44 -11.42 11.58
CA ARG A 157 -14.86 -11.51 11.94
C ARG A 157 -15.13 -10.94 13.33
N ARG A 158 -14.32 -11.33 14.31
CA ARG A 158 -14.46 -10.82 15.67
C ARG A 158 -14.30 -9.30 15.73
N LEU A 159 -13.37 -8.74 14.96
CA LEU A 159 -13.18 -7.30 14.86
C LEU A 159 -14.40 -6.60 14.26
N ILE A 160 -15.03 -7.19 13.23
CA ILE A 160 -16.28 -6.67 12.65
C ILE A 160 -17.38 -6.62 13.72
N ASP A 161 -17.61 -7.73 14.42
CA ASP A 161 -18.64 -7.82 15.46
C ASP A 161 -18.40 -6.76 16.55
N ASP A 162 -17.17 -6.68 17.07
CA ASP A 162 -16.80 -5.70 18.11
C ASP A 162 -16.93 -4.24 17.62
N LEU A 163 -16.66 -3.95 16.35
CA LEU A 163 -16.81 -2.60 15.78
C LEU A 163 -18.28 -2.21 15.62
N ILE A 164 -19.12 -3.14 15.16
CA ILE A 164 -20.56 -2.92 15.04
C ILE A 164 -21.18 -2.70 16.43
N GLU A 165 -20.80 -3.50 17.43
CA GLU A 165 -21.24 -3.29 18.82
C GLU A 165 -20.85 -1.92 19.38
N ARG A 166 -19.77 -1.32 18.87
CA ARG A 166 -19.31 0.03 19.21
C ARG A 166 -19.94 1.15 18.37
N GLY A 167 -20.87 0.82 17.47
CA GLY A 167 -21.61 1.78 16.66
C GLY A 167 -20.90 2.22 15.38
N PHE A 168 -19.94 1.44 14.88
CA PHE A 168 -19.35 1.68 13.56
C PHE A 168 -20.11 0.92 12.48
N ASP A 169 -20.41 1.62 11.37
CA ASP A 169 -20.94 1.00 10.16
C ASP A 169 -19.78 0.42 9.35
N VAL A 170 -19.59 -0.90 9.43
CA VAL A 170 -18.44 -1.60 8.82
C VAL A 170 -18.87 -2.33 7.55
N ALA A 171 -18.24 -2.01 6.42
CA ALA A 171 -18.32 -2.85 5.24
C ALA A 171 -17.43 -4.10 5.42
N THR A 172 -17.86 -5.24 4.87
CA THR A 172 -17.08 -6.48 5.00
C THR A 172 -16.87 -7.13 3.64
N ARG A 173 -15.69 -7.71 3.44
CA ARG A 173 -15.37 -8.49 2.23
C ARG A 173 -14.63 -9.76 2.64
N GLY A 174 -15.09 -10.90 2.16
CA GLY A 174 -14.43 -12.17 2.47
C GLY A 174 -15.24 -13.35 1.95
N ILE A 175 -14.53 -14.37 1.49
CA ILE A 175 -15.10 -15.70 1.29
C ILE A 175 -14.19 -16.65 2.08
N SER A 176 -14.79 -17.35 3.03
CA SER A 176 -14.13 -18.43 3.75
C SER A 176 -14.62 -19.78 3.24
N LYS A 177 -13.73 -20.77 3.11
CA LYS A 177 -14.09 -22.16 2.81
C LYS A 177 -15.00 -22.74 3.88
N ARG A 178 -14.91 -22.25 5.13
CA ARG A 178 -15.83 -22.62 6.22
C ARG A 178 -17.23 -22.01 6.06
N ALA A 179 -17.38 -20.98 5.23
CA ALA A 179 -18.62 -20.22 5.09
C ALA A 179 -19.52 -20.67 3.94
N ARG A 180 -19.21 -21.76 3.20
CA ARG A 180 -20.13 -22.30 2.19
C ARG A 180 -20.95 -23.47 2.74
N PRO A 181 -22.27 -23.30 2.92
CA PRO A 181 -23.22 -24.12 2.20
C PRO A 181 -23.11 -23.76 0.70
N SER A 182 -23.07 -24.77 -0.15
CA SER A 182 -22.89 -24.71 -1.61
C SER A 182 -23.43 -23.46 -2.33
N ALA A 183 -22.55 -22.66 -2.94
CA ALA A 183 -22.87 -21.94 -4.17
C ALA A 183 -21.59 -21.52 -4.92
N THR A 184 -21.61 -21.80 -6.21
CA THR A 184 -20.66 -21.45 -7.26
C THR A 184 -20.73 -19.97 -7.60
N ARG A 185 -19.60 -19.24 -7.57
CA ARG A 185 -19.19 -18.32 -8.64
C ARG A 185 -17.79 -17.73 -8.40
N SER A 186 -17.13 -17.49 -9.52
CA SER A 186 -15.76 -17.04 -9.75
C SER A 186 -15.64 -15.52 -9.73
N GLY A 187 -14.58 -15.00 -9.12
CA GLY A 187 -14.17 -13.59 -9.23
C GLY A 187 -12.90 -13.31 -8.42
N SER A 188 -11.76 -13.26 -9.10
CA SER A 188 -10.44 -12.78 -8.63
C SER A 188 -10.47 -11.24 -8.68
N SER A 189 -9.93 -10.40 -7.80
CA SER A 189 -8.65 -10.37 -7.05
C SER A 189 -8.78 -9.31 -5.91
N THR A 190 -7.95 -9.34 -4.84
CA THR A 190 -7.94 -8.35 -3.72
C THR A 190 -6.55 -8.37 -3.02
N VAL A 191 -6.15 -7.28 -2.33
CA VAL A 191 -4.87 -7.02 -1.59
C VAL A 191 -5.12 -6.84 -0.08
N ALA A 192 -4.25 -7.35 0.83
CA ALA A 192 -4.42 -7.45 2.29
C ALA A 192 -3.09 -7.41 3.06
N CYS A 193 -3.20 -7.22 4.37
CA CYS A 193 -2.15 -7.58 5.32
C CYS A 193 -1.86 -9.06 5.45
N SER A 194 -0.56 -9.32 5.47
CA SER A 194 0.08 -10.61 5.66
C SER A 194 0.43 -10.85 7.13
N THR A 195 0.52 -12.11 7.52
CA THR A 195 1.21 -12.55 8.74
C THR A 195 2.70 -12.76 8.45
N ALA A 196 3.56 -12.42 9.41
CA ALA A 196 5.00 -12.59 9.29
C ALA A 196 5.36 -14.08 9.39
N SER A 197 5.42 -14.78 8.25
CA SER A 197 6.04 -16.09 8.16
C SER A 197 7.40 -15.96 7.49
N ARG A 198 8.43 -16.53 8.12
CA ARG A 198 9.82 -16.53 7.61
C ARG A 198 9.86 -17.11 6.21
N SER A 199 10.11 -16.27 5.22
CA SER A 199 10.42 -16.71 3.85
C SER A 199 11.92 -17.02 3.72
N PRO A 200 12.32 -18.01 2.89
CA PRO A 200 13.72 -18.21 2.56
C PRO A 200 14.21 -17.05 1.69
N ARG A 201 15.38 -16.51 2.05
CA ARG A 201 16.01 -15.34 1.41
C ARG A 201 16.10 -15.48 -0.12
N CYS A 202 15.87 -14.38 -0.82
CA CYS A 202 16.15 -14.24 -2.25
C CYS A 202 17.66 -14.43 -2.50
N PRO A 203 18.11 -15.20 -3.51
CA PRO A 203 19.54 -15.50 -3.73
C PRO A 203 20.39 -14.33 -4.26
N SER A 204 19.85 -13.13 -4.41
CA SER A 204 20.54 -12.00 -5.06
C SER A 204 20.58 -10.70 -4.25
N CYS A 205 20.53 -10.79 -2.92
CA CYS A 205 20.92 -9.69 -2.02
C CYS A 205 22.09 -10.13 -1.15
#